data_AF-G4YHW5-F1
#
_entry.id   AF-G4YHW5-F1
#
_cell.length_a   1.000
_cell.length_b   1.000
_cell.length_c   1.000
_cell.angle_alpha   90.00
_cell.angle_beta   90.00
_cell.angle_gamma   90.00
#
_symmetry.space_group_name_H-M   'P 1'
#
loop_
_entity.id
_entity.type
_entity.pdbx_description
1 polymer ?
#
loop_
_entity_poly.entity_id
_entity_poly.type
_entity_poly.pdbx_seq_one_letter_code
_entity_poly.pdbx_strand_id
1 'polypeptide(L)'
;MASHTTSFRELLQGGIATATHVIKKETRDVYASYFKKFCEFCIANEYPDPAAVRHHELSSLMVAFMESVSASAAVSNQTAEKIRAAVANYYGSYERRDAAGPDKWMVVTDANGNKYGLGNPAKDAFVRQFMRGLRKRKSTEFSQRQATPISLNMLRVLYCHLANAKGFSEVVSRRSCVCVLWYVPDQ
;
A
#
# COMPACT_ATOMS: atom_id res chain seq x y z
N MET A 1 -28.90 -1.90 48.17
CA MET A 1 -28.58 -1.36 46.83
C MET A 1 -27.06 -1.23 46.76
N ALA A 2 -26.37 -2.11 46.04
CA ALA A 2 -24.91 -2.11 45.97
C ALA A 2 -24.45 -1.13 44.88
N SER A 3 -23.77 -0.05 45.27
CA SER A 3 -23.11 0.88 44.37
C SER A 3 -21.87 0.20 43.78
N HIS A 4 -21.96 -0.26 42.53
CA HIS A 4 -20.79 -0.68 41.77
C HIS A 4 -20.00 0.57 41.36
N THR A 5 -19.06 1.00 42.21
CA THR A 5 -17.95 1.84 41.78
C THR A 5 -16.98 0.98 40.98
N THR A 6 -17.27 0.76 39.70
CA THR A 6 -16.27 0.28 38.75
C THR A 6 -15.16 1.31 38.71
N SER A 7 -13.95 0.87 39.04
CA SER A 7 -12.80 1.77 39.12
C SER A 7 -12.54 2.37 37.72
N PHE A 8 -12.21 3.65 37.65
CA PHE A 8 -11.80 4.30 36.38
C PHE A 8 -10.69 3.51 35.66
N ARG A 9 -9.85 2.79 36.43
CA ARG A 9 -8.81 1.90 35.91
C ARG A 9 -9.39 0.67 35.19
N GLU A 10 -10.47 0.08 35.70
CA GLU A 10 -11.17 -1.05 35.07
C GLU A 10 -11.92 -0.63 33.81
N LEU A 11 -12.52 0.58 33.82
CA LEU A 11 -13.14 1.16 32.63
C LEU A 11 -12.09 1.48 31.55
N LEU A 12 -10.94 2.03 31.93
CA LEU A 12 -9.82 2.23 31.02
C LEU A 12 -9.27 0.91 30.47
N GLN A 13 -9.10 -0.09 31.31
CA GLN A 13 -8.54 -1.38 30.92
C GLN A 13 -9.53 -2.18 30.06
N GLY A 14 -10.84 -2.07 30.33
CA GLY A 14 -11.90 -2.55 29.47
C GLY A 14 -11.97 -1.80 28.14
N GLY A 15 -11.79 -0.48 28.12
CA GLY A 15 -11.72 0.32 26.90
C GLY A 15 -10.50 -0.01 26.04
N ILE A 16 -9.33 -0.20 26.67
CA ILE A 16 -8.09 -0.62 26.01
C ILE A 16 -8.24 -2.05 25.46
N ALA A 17 -8.79 -2.99 26.24
CA ALA A 17 -9.07 -4.35 25.79
C ALA A 17 -10.02 -4.33 24.58
N THR A 18 -11.11 -3.58 24.65
CA THR A 18 -12.08 -3.44 23.55
C THR A 18 -11.46 -2.80 22.30
N ALA A 19 -10.60 -1.78 22.45
CA ALA A 19 -9.86 -1.18 21.35
C ALA A 19 -8.83 -2.15 20.73
N THR A 20 -8.22 -3.03 21.53
CA THR A 20 -7.33 -4.10 21.03
C THR A 20 -8.07 -5.25 20.35
N HIS A 21 -9.37 -5.44 20.59
CA HIS A 21 -10.20 -6.47 19.94
C HIS A 21 -10.76 -6.06 18.57
N VAL A 22 -10.55 -4.81 18.12
CA VAL A 22 -10.98 -4.33 16.78
C VAL A 22 -10.18 -5.01 15.65
N ILE A 23 -8.98 -5.53 15.95
CA ILE A 23 -8.11 -6.22 14.99
C ILE A 23 -7.92 -7.67 15.44
N LYS A 24 -8.11 -8.62 14.52
CA LYS A 24 -7.87 -10.06 14.78
C LYS A 24 -6.44 -10.28 15.28
N LYS A 25 -6.27 -11.17 16.27
CA LYS A 25 -4.96 -11.49 16.87
C LYS A 25 -3.89 -11.81 15.83
N GLU A 26 -4.23 -12.62 14.83
CA GLU A 26 -3.35 -12.98 13.71
C GLU A 26 -2.82 -11.75 12.96
N THR A 27 -3.68 -10.76 12.70
CA THR A 27 -3.29 -9.52 12.02
C THR A 27 -2.38 -8.67 12.89
N ARG A 28 -2.63 -8.64 14.20
CA ARG A 28 -1.76 -7.94 15.16
C ARG A 28 -0.36 -8.56 15.20
N ASP A 29 -0.27 -9.89 15.20
CA ASP A 29 1.01 -10.61 15.25
C ASP A 29 1.80 -10.40 13.94
N VAL A 30 1.11 -10.39 12.79
CA VAL A 30 1.71 -10.03 11.50
C VAL A 30 2.26 -8.60 11.52
N TYR A 31 1.50 -7.63 12.02
CA TYR A 31 1.95 -6.25 12.12
C TYR A 31 3.13 -6.09 13.08
N ALA A 32 3.10 -6.75 14.23
CA ALA A 32 4.22 -6.76 15.17
C ALA A 32 5.50 -7.33 14.51
N SER A 33 5.37 -8.40 13.72
CA SER A 33 6.51 -8.98 12.99
C SER A 33 7.10 -8.00 11.96
N TYR A 34 6.27 -7.36 11.13
CA TYR A 34 6.76 -6.38 10.15
C TYR A 34 7.36 -5.14 10.81
N PHE A 35 6.78 -4.66 11.91
CA PHE A 35 7.32 -3.53 12.64
C PHE A 35 8.67 -3.87 13.28
N LYS A 36 8.82 -5.07 13.84
CA LYS A 36 10.11 -5.54 14.36
C LYS A 36 11.20 -5.56 13.28
N LYS A 37 10.88 -6.09 12.09
CA LYS A 37 11.82 -6.08 10.95
C LYS A 37 12.19 -4.66 10.51
N PHE A 38 11.26 -3.73 10.60
CA PHE A 38 11.54 -2.32 10.32
C PHE A 38 12.48 -1.70 11.37
N CYS A 39 12.30 -2.00 12.66
CA CYS A 39 13.24 -1.60 13.71
C CYS A 39 14.63 -2.19 13.47
N GLU A 40 14.72 -3.49 13.19
CA GLU A 40 15.97 -4.18 12.86
C GLU A 40 16.66 -3.53 11.64
N PHE A 41 15.89 -3.15 10.61
CA PHE A 41 16.41 -2.41 9.45
C PHE A 41 16.96 -1.04 9.85
N CYS A 42 16.28 -0.27 10.70
CA CYS A 42 16.77 1.03 11.14
C CYS A 42 18.09 0.88 11.93
N ILE A 43 18.13 -0.05 12.88
CA ILE A 43 19.31 -0.31 13.71
C ILE A 43 20.49 -0.78 12.86
N ALA A 44 20.26 -1.65 11.87
CA ALA A 44 21.28 -2.13 10.96
C ALA A 44 21.88 -1.02 10.06
N ASN A 45 21.15 0.09 9.87
CA ASN A 45 21.61 1.26 9.12
C ASN A 45 22.06 2.41 10.05
N GLU A 46 22.40 2.11 11.32
CA GLU A 46 22.90 3.07 12.32
C GLU A 46 21.89 4.14 12.77
N TYR A 47 20.60 3.92 12.52
CA TYR A 47 19.53 4.79 13.03
C TYR A 47 19.06 4.33 14.42
N PRO A 48 18.59 5.26 15.26
CA PRO A 48 18.03 4.90 16.55
C PRO A 48 16.78 4.02 16.38
N ASP A 49 16.52 3.16 17.36
CA ASP A 49 15.34 2.30 17.35
C ASP A 49 14.06 3.16 17.26
N PRO A 50 13.24 3.00 16.20
CA PRO A 50 11.98 3.71 16.03
C PRO A 50 11.00 3.54 17.21
N ALA A 51 11.10 2.44 17.95
CA ALA A 51 10.29 2.19 19.13
C ALA A 51 10.69 3.07 20.31
N ALA A 52 11.96 3.46 20.40
CA ALA A 52 12.51 4.29 21.46
C ALA A 52 12.50 5.78 21.09
N VAL A 53 12.97 6.13 19.89
CA VAL A 53 13.16 7.52 19.45
C VAL A 53 12.60 7.72 18.05
N ARG A 54 11.81 8.79 17.88
CA ARG A 54 11.27 9.20 16.58
C ARG A 54 12.27 10.09 15.84
N HIS A 55 13.09 9.47 15.01
CA HIS A 55 13.97 10.20 14.10
C HIS A 55 13.15 10.99 13.06
N HIS A 56 13.64 12.14 12.61
CA HIS A 56 12.93 12.97 11.64
C HIS A 56 12.85 12.32 10.25
N GLU A 57 13.78 11.42 9.91
CA GLU A 57 13.83 10.70 8.63
C GLU A 57 13.04 9.39 8.62
N LEU A 58 12.23 9.13 9.65
CA LEU A 58 11.55 7.86 9.81
C LEU A 58 10.62 7.50 8.64
N SER A 59 10.00 8.51 8.01
CA SER A 59 9.23 8.34 6.77
C SER A 59 10.09 7.86 5.60
N SER A 60 11.30 8.40 5.46
CA SER A 60 12.25 8.02 4.41
C SER A 60 12.80 6.62 4.62
N LEU A 61 13.19 6.29 5.86
CA LEU A 61 13.63 4.94 6.24
C LEU A 61 12.55 3.89 5.97
N MET A 62 11.30 4.23 6.23
CA MET A 62 10.19 3.32 5.96
C MET A 62 10.01 3.07 4.46
N VAL A 63 10.16 4.09 3.61
CA VAL A 63 10.13 3.91 2.15
C VAL A 63 11.31 3.05 1.68
N ALA A 64 12.52 3.32 2.18
CA ALA A 64 13.70 2.51 1.87
C ALA A 64 13.53 1.04 2.29
N PHE A 65 12.91 0.79 3.45
CA PHE A 65 12.57 -0.57 3.90
C PHE A 65 11.52 -1.22 3.01
N MET A 66 10.48 -0.50 2.59
CA MET A 66 9.49 -1.01 1.64
C MET A 66 10.13 -1.39 0.30
N GLU A 67 11.09 -0.61 -0.17
CA GLU A 67 11.86 -0.91 -1.38
C GLU A 67 12.81 -2.09 -1.19
N SER A 68 13.52 -2.19 -0.06
CA SER A 68 14.49 -3.25 0.21
C SER A 68 13.85 -4.63 0.33
N VAL A 69 12.70 -4.72 1.00
CA VAL A 69 11.88 -5.95 1.07
C VAL A 69 11.34 -6.36 -0.30
N SER A 70 11.38 -5.45 -1.27
CA SER A 70 10.81 -5.61 -2.61
C SER A 70 11.83 -5.77 -3.72
N ALA A 71 13.12 -5.87 -3.40
CA ALA A 71 14.21 -6.02 -4.37
C ALA A 71 14.08 -7.29 -5.27
N SER A 72 13.16 -8.20 -4.98
CA SER A 72 12.73 -9.27 -5.91
C SER A 72 11.58 -8.80 -6.81
N ALA A 73 11.93 -8.06 -7.87
CA ALA A 73 11.17 -7.78 -9.11
C ALA A 73 9.74 -7.19 -9.07
N ALA A 74 9.07 -7.09 -7.93
CA ALA A 74 7.87 -6.28 -7.80
C ALA A 74 7.69 -5.92 -6.33
N VAL A 75 7.65 -4.62 -6.02
CA VAL A 75 7.02 -4.18 -4.78
C VAL A 75 5.56 -4.62 -4.89
N SER A 76 5.24 -5.78 -4.33
CA SER A 76 3.85 -6.19 -4.20
C SER A 76 3.20 -5.09 -3.37
N ASN A 77 2.27 -4.37 -4.00
CA ASN A 77 1.46 -3.35 -3.34
C ASN A 77 0.93 -3.85 -1.98
N GLN A 78 0.66 -5.15 -1.87
CA GLN A 78 0.21 -5.77 -0.62
C GLN A 78 1.27 -5.77 0.48
N THR A 79 2.54 -6.05 0.17
CA THR A 79 3.63 -6.06 1.15
C THR A 79 3.91 -4.64 1.67
N ALA A 80 3.99 -3.66 0.76
CA ALA A 80 4.16 -2.26 1.14
C ALA A 80 2.96 -1.74 1.98
N GLU A 81 1.73 -2.11 1.63
CA GLU A 81 0.55 -1.77 2.44
C GLU A 81 0.58 -2.43 3.82
N LYS A 82 1.05 -3.68 3.94
CA LYS A 82 1.19 -4.36 5.23
C LYS A 82 2.22 -3.66 6.12
N ILE A 83 3.37 -3.29 5.57
CA ILE A 83 4.41 -2.53 6.29
C ILE A 83 3.85 -1.18 6.74
N ARG A 84 3.20 -0.45 5.83
CA ARG A 84 2.58 0.84 6.16
C ARG A 84 1.53 0.71 7.25
N ALA A 85 0.68 -0.31 7.17
CA ALA A 85 -0.36 -0.57 8.16
C ALA A 85 0.23 -0.95 9.52
N ALA A 86 1.30 -1.75 9.54
CA ALA A 86 2.00 -2.13 10.76
C ALA A 86 2.56 -0.90 11.49
N VAL A 87 3.28 -0.03 10.76
CA VAL A 87 3.83 1.22 11.31
C VAL A 87 2.69 2.16 11.72
N ALA A 88 1.65 2.31 10.90
CA ALA A 88 0.50 3.14 11.21
C ALA A 88 -0.22 2.70 12.48
N ASN A 89 -0.37 1.39 12.68
CA ASN A 89 -0.99 0.79 13.85
C ASN A 89 -0.13 1.01 15.11
N TYR A 90 1.19 0.85 14.98
CA TYR A 90 2.12 1.06 16.10
C TYR A 90 2.04 2.49 16.64
N TYR A 91 2.19 3.50 15.78
CA TYR A 91 2.12 4.92 16.18
C TYR A 91 0.68 5.44 16.37
N GLY A 92 -0.33 4.68 15.93
CA GLY A 92 -1.74 5.00 16.17
C GLY A 92 -2.23 4.66 17.58
N SER A 93 -1.50 3.79 18.29
CA SER A 93 -1.83 3.36 19.66
C SER A 93 -1.87 4.54 20.62
N TYR A 94 -2.86 4.54 21.51
CA TYR A 94 -3.09 5.62 22.47
C TYR A 94 -1.86 5.92 23.34
N GLU A 95 -1.18 4.87 23.82
CA GLU A 95 0.03 4.96 24.64
C GLU A 95 1.20 5.66 23.95
N ARG A 96 1.18 5.72 22.62
CA ARG A 96 2.28 6.22 21.80
C ARG A 96 1.91 7.52 21.08
N ARG A 97 0.74 8.10 21.34
CA ARG A 97 0.36 9.39 20.76
C ARG A 97 1.20 10.52 21.36
N ASP A 98 1.69 11.39 20.49
CA ASP A 98 2.28 12.66 20.89
C ASP A 98 1.33 13.83 20.57
N ALA A 99 1.83 15.05 20.76
CA ALA A 99 1.10 16.29 20.52
C ALA A 99 0.63 16.47 19.07
N ALA A 100 1.23 15.78 18.09
CA ALA A 100 0.78 15.85 16.70
C ALA A 100 -0.43 14.95 16.42
N GLY A 101 -0.67 13.96 17.28
CA GLY A 101 -1.72 12.96 17.11
C GLY A 101 -1.41 11.92 16.01
N PRO A 102 -2.30 10.93 15.84
CA PRO A 102 -2.04 9.77 14.98
C PRO A 102 -2.22 10.02 13.47
N ASP A 103 -2.74 11.18 13.08
CA ASP A 103 -3.25 11.43 11.72
C ASP A 103 -2.29 12.17 10.79
N LYS A 104 -1.24 12.78 11.34
CA LYS A 104 -0.23 13.52 10.59
C LYS A 104 1.18 13.13 11.02
N TRP A 105 2.15 13.35 10.14
CA TRP A 105 3.57 13.35 10.45
C TRP A 105 4.08 14.79 10.33
N MET A 106 4.89 15.23 11.28
CA MET A 106 5.51 16.55 11.26
C MET A 106 6.96 16.43 11.68
N VAL A 107 7.85 17.09 10.95
CA VAL A 107 9.24 17.29 11.37
C VAL A 107 9.32 18.66 12.04
N VAL A 108 9.70 18.67 13.31
CA VAL A 108 9.86 19.89 14.10
C VAL A 108 11.35 20.14 14.30
N THR A 109 11.74 21.42 14.27
CA THR A 109 13.10 21.86 14.59
C THR A 109 13.08 22.53 15.95
N ASP A 110 13.96 22.12 16.85
CA ASP A 110 14.11 22.72 18.18
C ASP A 110 14.86 24.07 18.12
N ALA A 111 14.93 24.76 19.26
CA ALA A 111 15.65 26.04 19.37
C ALA A 111 17.18 25.92 19.16
N ASN A 112 17.72 24.69 19.25
CA ASN A 112 19.13 24.38 19.03
C ASN A 112 19.41 23.98 17.57
N GLY A 113 18.38 23.94 16.70
CA GLY A 113 18.48 23.54 15.30
C GLY A 113 18.36 22.03 15.04
N ASN A 114 18.15 21.19 16.06
CA ASN A 114 17.97 19.75 15.89
C ASN A 114 16.55 19.41 15.41
N LYS A 115 16.44 18.41 14.55
CA LYS A 115 15.17 17.98 13.96
C LYS A 115 14.68 16.68 14.59
N TYR A 116 13.40 16.63 14.94
CA TYR A 116 12.75 15.44 15.45
C TYR A 116 11.37 15.24 14.81
N GLY A 117 10.92 13.99 14.79
CA GLY A 117 9.64 13.61 14.20
C GLY A 117 8.51 13.55 15.24
N LEU A 118 7.34 14.08 14.87
CA LEU A 118 6.09 13.96 15.65
C LEU A 118 4.97 13.35 14.80
N GLY A 119 4.12 12.59 15.48
CA GLY A 119 2.94 11.95 14.94
C GLY A 119 3.25 10.59 14.31
N ASN A 120 2.53 10.27 13.24
CA ASN A 120 2.58 8.96 12.60
C ASN A 120 3.29 9.03 11.24
N PRO A 121 4.51 8.47 11.10
CA PRO A 121 5.30 8.54 9.87
C PRO A 121 4.58 7.87 8.69
N ALA A 122 3.72 6.88 8.95
CA ALA A 122 2.94 6.23 7.90
C ALA A 122 1.85 7.13 7.28
N LYS A 123 1.59 8.30 7.88
CA LYS A 123 0.64 9.31 7.38
C LYS A 123 1.31 10.42 6.57
N ASP A 124 2.64 10.44 6.49
CA ASP A 124 3.40 11.44 5.74
C ASP A 124 2.96 11.50 4.26
N ALA A 125 2.97 12.70 3.69
CA ALA A 125 2.73 12.93 2.28
C ALA A 125 3.72 12.14 1.40
N PHE A 126 4.98 12.06 1.80
CA PHE A 126 6.01 11.32 1.06
C PHE A 126 5.65 9.83 0.92
N VAL A 127 5.31 9.20 2.03
CA VAL A 127 4.86 7.79 2.08
C VAL A 127 3.60 7.60 1.23
N ARG A 128 2.62 8.51 1.34
CA ARG A 128 1.39 8.43 0.54
C ARG A 128 1.67 8.53 -0.96
N GLN A 129 2.59 9.39 -1.37
CA GLN A 129 3.01 9.53 -2.77
C GLN A 129 3.69 8.26 -3.26
N PHE A 130 4.59 7.66 -2.47
CA PHE A 130 5.20 6.37 -2.79
C PHE A 130 4.14 5.28 -3.01
N MET A 131 3.21 5.11 -2.08
CA MET A 131 2.11 4.13 -2.21
C MET A 131 1.21 4.37 -3.43
N ARG A 132 0.93 5.64 -3.76
CA ARG A 132 0.20 5.99 -4.99
C ARG A 132 0.99 5.60 -6.23
N GLY A 133 2.31 5.81 -6.23
CA GLY A 133 3.21 5.38 -7.30
C GLY A 133 3.16 3.86 -7.52
N LEU A 134 3.20 3.08 -6.44
CA LEU A 134 3.08 1.61 -6.51
C LEU A 134 1.74 1.16 -7.10
N ARG A 135 0.63 1.80 -6.72
CA ARG A 135 -0.70 1.49 -7.27
C ARG A 135 -0.78 1.80 -8.76
N LYS A 136 -0.21 2.92 -9.20
CA LYS A 136 -0.15 3.30 -10.61
C LYS A 136 0.64 2.29 -11.45
N ARG A 137 1.84 1.89 -11.00
CA ARG A 137 2.68 0.89 -11.70
C ARG A 137 1.92 -0.42 -11.93
N LYS A 138 1.23 -0.91 -10.90
CA LYS A 138 0.39 -2.12 -11.02
C LYS A 138 -0.80 -1.93 -11.97
N SER A 139 -1.43 -0.75 -11.97
CA SER A 139 -2.55 -0.47 -12.89
C SER A 139 -2.12 -0.40 -14.36
N THR A 140 -0.93 0.14 -14.64
CA THR A 140 -0.38 0.19 -16.01
C THR A 140 0.14 -1.16 -16.48
N GLU A 141 0.65 -1.99 -15.58
CA GLU A 141 1.06 -3.36 -15.87
C GLU A 141 -0.14 -4.26 -16.19
N PHE A 142 -1.26 -4.07 -15.49
CA PHE A 142 -2.47 -4.89 -15.66
C PHE A 142 -3.48 -4.33 -16.68
N SER A 143 -3.40 -3.05 -17.05
CA SER A 143 -4.21 -2.53 -18.15
C SER A 143 -3.72 -3.17 -19.44
N GLN A 144 -4.37 -4.25 -19.87
CA GLN A 144 -4.40 -4.61 -21.28
C GLN A 144 -4.71 -3.32 -22.03
N ARG A 145 -3.86 -2.95 -23.00
CA ARG A 145 -4.18 -1.87 -23.93
C ARG A 145 -5.53 -2.23 -24.52
N GLN A 146 -6.60 -1.54 -24.14
CA GLN A 146 -7.88 -1.76 -24.75
C GLN A 146 -7.66 -1.59 -26.26
N ALA A 147 -8.05 -2.59 -27.04
CA ALA A 147 -8.05 -2.45 -28.48
C ALA A 147 -8.93 -1.24 -28.79
N THR A 148 -8.39 -0.24 -29.46
CA THR A 148 -9.21 0.85 -30.01
C THR A 148 -10.30 0.20 -30.86
N PRO A 149 -11.59 0.53 -30.62
CA PRO A 149 -12.67 -0.05 -31.41
C PRO A 149 -12.43 0.30 -32.87
N ILE A 150 -12.19 -0.72 -33.69
CA ILE A 150 -12.07 -0.54 -35.14
C ILE A 150 -13.46 -0.24 -35.68
N SER A 151 -13.58 0.85 -36.44
CA SER A 151 -14.85 1.18 -37.09
C SER A 151 -15.27 0.09 -38.09
N LEU A 152 -16.58 -0.12 -38.26
CA LEU A 152 -17.10 -1.09 -39.23
C LEU A 152 -16.56 -0.85 -40.66
N ASN A 153 -16.28 0.40 -41.00
CA ASN A 153 -15.71 0.75 -42.31
C ASN A 153 -14.26 0.26 -42.44
N MET A 154 -13.46 0.37 -41.37
CA MET A 154 -12.10 -0.15 -41.33
C MET A 154 -12.05 -1.68 -41.35
N LEU A 155 -13.04 -2.36 -40.76
CA LEU A 155 -13.18 -3.82 -40.87
C LEU A 155 -13.42 -4.26 -42.32
N ARG A 156 -14.25 -3.51 -43.08
CA ARG A 156 -14.48 -3.80 -44.50
C ARG A 156 -13.22 -3.61 -45.33
N VAL A 157 -12.47 -2.55 -45.10
CA VAL A 157 -11.19 -2.29 -45.79
C VAL A 157 -10.19 -3.41 -45.51
N LEU A 158 -10.04 -3.83 -44.25
CA LEU A 158 -9.18 -4.94 -43.85
C LEU A 158 -9.61 -6.26 -44.51
N TYR A 159 -10.92 -6.55 -44.52
CA TYR A 159 -11.45 -7.75 -45.17
C TYR A 159 -11.15 -7.78 -46.67
N CYS A 160 -11.38 -6.68 -47.39
CA CYS A 160 -11.07 -6.58 -48.82
C CYS A 160 -9.57 -6.71 -49.10
N HIS A 161 -8.71 -6.18 -48.24
CA HIS A 161 -7.26 -6.33 -48.39
C HIS A 161 -6.81 -7.78 -48.17
N LEU A 162 -7.32 -8.44 -47.13
CA LEU A 162 -7.00 -9.84 -46.84
C LEU A 162 -7.55 -10.79 -47.90
N ALA A 163 -8.73 -10.53 -48.45
CA ALA A 163 -9.33 -11.34 -49.52
C ALA A 163 -8.53 -11.27 -50.83
N ASN A 164 -7.82 -10.15 -51.07
CA ASN A 164 -7.07 -9.91 -52.31
C ASN A 164 -5.56 -10.19 -52.17
N ALA A 165 -5.06 -10.42 -50.96
CA ALA A 165 -3.66 -10.70 -50.71
C ALA A 165 -3.31 -12.15 -51.07
N LYS A 166 -2.59 -12.35 -52.19
CA LYS A 166 -2.03 -13.65 -52.57
C LYS A 166 -0.94 -14.06 -51.57
N GLY A 167 -1.25 -15.03 -50.71
CA GLY A 167 -0.34 -15.55 -49.67
C GLY A 167 -1.05 -15.95 -48.37
N PHE A 168 -2.30 -15.52 -48.17
CA PHE A 168 -3.14 -15.92 -47.02
C PHE A 168 -3.98 -17.18 -47.29
N SER A 169 -3.43 -18.17 -48.00
CA SER A 169 -4.15 -19.42 -48.24
C SER A 169 -4.18 -20.30 -46.98
N GLU A 170 -5.40 -20.53 -46.51
CA GLU A 170 -5.91 -21.63 -45.68
C GLU A 170 -5.41 -21.80 -44.23
N VAL A 171 -4.14 -21.55 -43.91
CA VAL A 171 -3.60 -21.88 -42.57
C VAL A 171 -3.95 -20.82 -41.51
N VAL A 172 -4.15 -19.56 -41.91
CA VAL A 172 -4.44 -18.45 -40.98
C VAL A 172 -5.95 -18.26 -40.73
N SER A 173 -6.80 -18.71 -41.66
CA SER A 173 -8.27 -18.59 -41.56
C SER A 173 -8.84 -19.34 -40.34
N ARG A 174 -8.20 -20.43 -39.90
CA ARG A 174 -8.62 -21.19 -38.71
C ARG A 174 -8.03 -20.69 -37.37
N ARG A 175 -7.00 -19.84 -37.37
CA ARG A 175 -6.31 -19.42 -36.13
C ARG A 175 -6.45 -17.95 -35.77
N SER A 176 -6.82 -17.07 -36.70
CA SER A 176 -6.95 -15.62 -36.41
C SER A 176 -8.35 -15.16 -36.00
N CYS A 177 -9.39 -15.99 -36.09
CA CYS A 177 -10.74 -15.62 -35.63
C CYS A 177 -10.97 -15.79 -34.12
N VAL A 178 -10.00 -16.30 -33.35
CA VAL A 178 -10.22 -16.60 -31.91
C VAL A 178 -9.99 -15.40 -30.99
N CYS A 179 -9.48 -14.26 -31.49
CA CYS A 179 -9.15 -13.12 -30.62
C CYS A 179 -10.08 -11.90 -30.72
N VAL A 180 -11.13 -11.89 -31.55
CA VAL A 180 -12.03 -10.73 -31.69
C VAL A 180 -13.49 -11.15 -31.67
N LEU A 181 -13.95 -11.68 -30.54
CA LEU A 181 -15.37 -11.67 -30.19
C LEU A 181 -15.47 -11.66 -28.66
N TRP A 182 -15.42 -10.45 -28.09
CA TRP A 182 -15.96 -10.20 -26.76
C TRP A 182 -17.15 -9.25 -26.89
N TYR A 183 -18.32 -9.85 -26.70
CA TYR A 183 -19.54 -9.32 -26.09
C TYR A 183 -20.27 -8.13 -26.78
N VAL A 184 -21.39 -8.47 -27.43
CA VAL A 184 -22.52 -7.55 -27.65
C VAL A 184 -23.59 -7.95 -26.63
N PRO A 185 -24.01 -7.07 -25.70
CA PRO A 185 -25.17 -7.35 -24.86
C PRO A 185 -26.44 -7.10 -25.68
N ASP A 186 -27.29 -8.12 -25.78
CA ASP A 186 -28.70 -7.97 -26.15
C ASP A 186 -29.52 -7.87 -24.86
N GLN A 187 -29.94 -6.66 -24.51
CA GLN A 187 -31.29 -6.28 -24.05
C GLN A 187 -31.31 -4.81 -23.62
#